data_AF-A0A7J3S7N2-F1
#
_entry.id   AF-A0A7J3S7N2-F1
#
_cell.length_a   1.000
_cell.length_b   1.000
_cell.length_c   1.000
_cell.angle_alpha   90.00
_cell.angle_beta   90.00
_cell.angle_gamma   90.00
#
_symmetry.space_group_name_H-M   'P 1'
#
loop_
_entity.id
_entity.type
_entity.pdbx_description
1 polymer ?
#
loop_
_entity_poly.entity_id
_entity_poly.type
_entity_poly.pdbx_seq_one_letter_code
_entity_poly.pdbx_strand_id
1 'polypeptide(L)'
;MEVVYKKLGIKIVAEEATADVMIIQKICSILENLPDEIRSKIAKAIIKPDFYFAADLYKEGKITLGKFSEILGLSLHDSAKLLDAVGIKVDLGPSTKEELEKEIRIAKEI
;
A
#
# COMPACT_ATOMS: atom_id res chain seq x y z
N MET A 1 -2.45 -13.22 20.09
CA MET A 1 -3.24 -12.11 19.52
C MET A 1 -4.31 -12.63 18.56
N GLU A 2 -5.44 -11.95 18.48
CA GLU A 2 -6.52 -12.29 17.54
C GLU A 2 -7.07 -11.01 16.88
N VAL A 3 -7.19 -11.02 15.55
CA VAL A 3 -7.79 -9.93 14.77
C VAL A 3 -8.76 -10.51 13.73
N VAL A 4 -9.95 -9.93 13.62
CA VAL A 4 -11.03 -10.42 12.74
C VAL A 4 -11.41 -9.34 11.72
N TYR A 5 -11.38 -9.71 10.44
CA TYR A 5 -11.73 -8.87 9.29
C TYR A 5 -13.04 -9.41 8.70
N LYS A 6 -14.17 -8.85 9.15
CA LYS A 6 -15.51 -9.39 8.89
C LYS A 6 -15.90 -9.32 7.41
N LYS A 7 -15.55 -8.23 6.71
CA LYS A 7 -15.86 -8.09 5.29
C LYS A 7 -15.03 -9.04 4.43
N LEU A 8 -13.82 -9.37 4.88
CA LEU A 8 -12.96 -10.35 4.22
C LEU A 8 -13.29 -11.80 4.61
N GLY A 9 -13.99 -12.01 5.72
CA GLY A 9 -14.22 -13.35 6.27
C GLY A 9 -12.94 -14.01 6.79
N ILE A 10 -11.94 -13.21 7.18
CA ILE A 10 -10.62 -13.68 7.62
C ILE A 10 -10.45 -13.45 9.12
N LYS A 11 -9.88 -14.44 9.81
CA LYS A 11 -9.45 -14.36 11.21
C LYS A 11 -7.96 -14.68 11.28
N ILE A 12 -7.17 -13.74 11.80
CA ILE A 12 -5.74 -13.91 12.04
C ILE A 12 -5.55 -14.28 13.51
N VAL A 13 -4.92 -15.43 13.75
CA VAL A 13 -4.54 -15.91 15.08
C VAL A 13 -3.05 -16.14 15.09
N ALA A 14 -2.34 -15.51 16.02
CA ALA A 14 -0.90 -15.68 16.20
C ALA A 14 -0.56 -15.66 17.68
N GLU A 15 0.46 -16.42 18.10
CA GLU A 15 0.94 -16.41 19.48
C GLU A 15 1.62 -15.07 19.80
N GLU A 16 2.37 -14.52 18.84
CA GLU A 16 3.13 -13.27 18.94
C GLU A 16 3.01 -12.40 17.67
N ALA A 17 3.31 -11.10 17.81
CA ALA A 17 3.24 -10.13 16.72
C ALA A 17 4.56 -10.07 15.95
N THR A 18 4.82 -11.09 15.12
CA THR A 18 5.99 -11.12 14.23
C THR A 18 5.85 -10.10 13.09
N ALA A 19 6.96 -9.78 12.40
CA ALA A 19 6.95 -8.87 11.25
C ALA A 19 5.97 -9.33 10.15
N ASP A 20 5.94 -10.63 9.85
CA ASP A 20 5.04 -11.20 8.85
C ASP A 20 3.57 -11.06 9.25
N VAL A 21 3.26 -11.31 10.53
CA VAL A 21 1.90 -11.14 11.08
C VAL A 21 1.46 -9.68 10.98
N MET A 22 2.37 -8.73 11.23
CA MET A 22 2.08 -7.30 11.11
C MET A 22 1.83 -6.87 9.67
N ILE A 23 2.59 -7.39 8.70
CA ILE A 23 2.40 -7.09 7.28
C ILE A 23 1.03 -7.61 6.82
N ILE A 24 0.68 -8.85 7.17
CA ILE A 24 -0.62 -9.44 6.81
C ILE A 24 -1.76 -8.62 7.41
N GLN A 25 -1.65 -8.20 8.68
CA GLN A 25 -2.65 -7.34 9.31
C GLN A 25 -2.82 -5.98 8.61
N LYS A 26 -1.71 -5.34 8.21
CA LYS A 26 -1.77 -4.07 7.47
C LYS A 26 -2.47 -4.24 6.12
N ILE A 27 -2.13 -5.29 5.37
CA ILE A 27 -2.77 -5.60 4.09
C ILE A 27 -4.27 -5.85 4.27
N CYS A 28 -4.66 -6.72 5.22
CA CYS A 28 -6.06 -7.00 5.51
C CYS A 28 -6.83 -5.74 5.94
N SER A 29 -6.21 -4.87 6.74
CA SER A 29 -6.80 -3.59 7.16
C SER A 29 -7.07 -2.66 5.98
N ILE A 30 -6.15 -2.56 5.02
CA ILE A 30 -6.36 -1.76 3.81
C ILE A 30 -7.52 -2.35 3.00
N LEU A 31 -7.51 -3.66 2.77
CA LEU A 31 -8.55 -4.34 2.00
C LEU A 31 -9.95 -4.20 2.63
N GLU A 32 -10.09 -4.29 3.96
CA GLU A 32 -11.36 -4.14 4.68
C GLU A 32 -12.00 -2.74 4.51
N ASN A 33 -11.17 -1.72 4.28
CA ASN A 33 -11.60 -0.33 4.13
C ASN A 33 -11.87 0.09 2.69
N LEU A 34 -11.61 -0.78 1.71
CA LEU A 34 -11.83 -0.48 0.30
C LEU A 34 -13.26 -0.84 -0.16
N PRO A 35 -13.82 -0.10 -1.14
CA PRO A 35 -15.02 -0.51 -1.85
C PRO A 35 -14.87 -1.87 -2.53
N ASP A 36 -15.94 -2.65 -2.61
CA ASP A 36 -15.93 -4.03 -3.11
C ASP A 36 -15.29 -4.19 -4.49
N GLU A 37 -15.57 -3.27 -5.40
CA GLU A 37 -15.02 -3.30 -6.76
C GLU A 37 -13.50 -3.14 -6.78
N ILE A 38 -12.97 -2.23 -5.94
CA ILE A 38 -11.53 -1.95 -5.83
C ILE A 38 -10.83 -3.08 -5.07
N ARG A 39 -11.46 -3.57 -4.00
CA ARG A 39 -10.99 -4.68 -3.18
C ARG A 39 -10.75 -5.95 -3.99
N SER A 40 -11.66 -6.31 -4.90
CA SER A 40 -11.50 -7.48 -5.78
C SER A 40 -10.31 -7.35 -6.74
N LYS A 41 -10.07 -6.14 -7.29
CA LYS A 41 -8.91 -5.86 -8.16
C LYS A 41 -7.60 -5.97 -7.39
N ILE A 42 -7.53 -5.37 -6.21
CA ILE A 42 -6.32 -5.38 -5.37
C ILE A 42 -6.02 -6.78 -4.82
N ALA A 43 -7.04 -7.51 -4.35
CA ALA A 43 -6.84 -8.89 -3.88
C ALA A 43 -6.21 -9.77 -4.96
N LYS A 44 -6.67 -9.64 -6.22
CA LYS A 44 -6.07 -10.36 -7.36
C LYS A 44 -4.64 -9.92 -7.66
N ALA A 45 -4.31 -8.64 -7.46
CA ALA A 45 -2.96 -8.12 -7.69
C ALA A 45 -1.96 -8.62 -6.64
N ILE A 46 -2.35 -8.65 -5.35
CA ILE A 46 -1.48 -9.10 -4.25
C ILE A 46 -1.18 -10.61 -4.32
N ILE A 47 -2.14 -11.42 -4.81
CA ILE A 47 -1.98 -12.87 -4.94
C ILE A 47 -1.02 -13.23 -6.09
N LYS A 48 -0.79 -12.32 -7.04
CA LYS A 48 0.15 -12.58 -8.13
C LYS A 48 1.59 -12.60 -7.61
N PRO A 49 2.44 -13.52 -8.11
CA PRO A 49 3.87 -13.52 -7.83
C PRO A 49 4.54 -12.19 -8.22
N ASP A 50 3.92 -11.44 -9.12
CA ASP A 50 4.39 -10.13 -9.59
C ASP A 50 4.38 -9.05 -8.50
N PHE A 51 3.60 -9.19 -7.42
CA PHE A 51 3.54 -8.17 -6.36
C PHE A 51 4.88 -8.00 -5.63
N TYR A 52 5.41 -9.09 -5.07
CA TYR A 52 6.68 -9.03 -4.33
C TYR A 52 7.83 -8.65 -5.26
N PHE A 53 7.82 -9.18 -6.49
CA PHE A 53 8.81 -8.81 -7.50
C PHE A 53 8.76 -7.32 -7.86
N ALA A 54 7.57 -6.77 -8.11
CA ALA A 54 7.42 -5.35 -8.39
C ALA A 54 7.79 -4.48 -7.18
N ALA A 55 7.46 -4.93 -5.97
CA ALA A 55 7.80 -4.23 -4.74
C ALA A 55 9.31 -4.18 -4.52
N ASP A 56 10.02 -5.29 -4.77
CA ASP A 56 11.48 -5.35 -4.71
C ASP A 56 12.12 -4.46 -5.78
N LEU A 57 11.64 -4.51 -7.03
CA LEU A 57 12.11 -3.63 -8.09
C LEU A 57 11.91 -2.14 -7.75
N TYR A 58 10.78 -1.80 -7.12
CA TYR A 58 10.50 -0.42 -6.71
C TYR A 58 11.43 -0.01 -5.55
N LYS A 59 11.60 -0.87 -4.55
CA LYS A 59 12.49 -0.64 -3.40
C LYS A 59 13.95 -0.44 -3.83
N GLU A 60 14.39 -1.15 -4.86
CA GLU A 60 15.71 -1.01 -5.48
C GLU A 60 15.83 0.23 -6.39
N GLY A 61 14.75 0.99 -6.59
CA GLY A 61 14.72 2.16 -7.47
C GLY A 61 14.76 1.83 -8.97
N LYS A 62 14.59 0.55 -9.34
CA LYS A 62 14.62 0.09 -10.73
C LYS A 62 13.36 0.43 -11.51
N ILE A 63 12.23 0.60 -10.82
CA ILE A 63 10.96 1.04 -11.39
C ILE A 63 10.38 2.21 -10.59
N THR A 64 9.64 3.08 -11.28
CA THR A 64 8.91 4.18 -10.64
C THR A 64 7.57 3.71 -10.09
N LEU A 65 6.91 4.55 -9.28
CA LEU A 65 5.57 4.26 -8.76
C LEU A 65 4.56 4.10 -9.91
N GLY A 66 4.70 4.89 -10.97
CA GLY A 66 3.88 4.75 -12.17
C GLY A 66 4.03 3.38 -12.83
N LYS A 67 5.25 2.87 -12.94
CA LYS A 67 5.50 1.55 -13.53
C LYS A 67 5.00 0.42 -12.61
N PHE A 68 5.15 0.57 -11.30
CA PHE A 68 4.58 -0.35 -10.32
C PHE A 68 3.04 -0.40 -10.41
N SER A 69 2.40 0.77 -10.51
CA SER A 69 0.96 0.95 -10.69
C SER A 69 0.45 0.27 -11.96
N GLU A 70 1.20 0.40 -13.06
CA GLU A 70 0.91 -0.25 -14.35
C GLU A 70 1.00 -1.78 -14.25
N ILE A 71 2.08 -2.32 -13.65
CA ILE A 71 2.30 -3.76 -13.48
C ILE A 71 1.15 -4.41 -12.70
N LEU A 72 0.68 -3.74 -11.64
CA LEU A 72 -0.38 -4.26 -10.79
C LEU A 72 -1.79 -3.90 -11.26
N GLY A 73 -1.93 -3.04 -12.28
CA GLY A 73 -3.22 -2.55 -12.77
C GLY A 73 -3.98 -1.74 -11.72
N LEU A 74 -3.27 -1.00 -10.88
CA LEU A 74 -3.83 -0.20 -9.78
C LEU A 74 -3.69 1.30 -10.07
N SER A 75 -4.34 2.14 -9.26
CA SER A 75 -4.09 3.58 -9.26
C SER A 75 -2.77 3.90 -8.54
N LEU A 76 -2.17 5.07 -8.82
CA LEU A 76 -0.94 5.51 -8.14
C LEU A 76 -1.13 5.57 -6.61
N HIS A 77 -2.28 6.06 -6.17
CA HIS A 77 -2.62 6.19 -4.75
C HIS A 77 -2.80 4.83 -4.07
N ASP A 78 -3.50 3.89 -4.71
CA ASP A 78 -3.67 2.54 -4.14
C ASP A 78 -2.34 1.77 -4.12
N SER A 79 -1.53 1.96 -5.16
CA SER A 79 -0.18 1.42 -5.25
C SER A 79 0.72 1.92 -4.12
N ALA A 80 0.65 3.22 -3.81
CA ALA A 80 1.42 3.79 -2.73
C ALA A 80 0.99 3.25 -1.36
N LYS A 81 -0.32 3.12 -1.13
CA LYS A 81 -0.86 2.50 0.09
C LYS A 81 -0.38 1.06 0.26
N LEU A 82 -0.32 0.30 -0.83
CA LEU A 82 0.19 -1.07 -0.82
C LEU A 82 1.67 -1.15 -0.46
N LEU A 83 2.49 -0.31 -1.08
CA LEU A 83 3.92 -0.23 -0.78
C LEU A 83 4.16 0.19 0.68
N ASP A 84 3.41 1.16 1.20
CA ASP A 84 3.48 1.56 2.61
C ASP A 84 3.05 0.43 3.56
N ALA A 85 2.04 -0.36 3.17
CA ALA A 85 1.59 -1.53 3.93
C ALA A 85 2.70 -2.56 4.15
N VAL A 86 3.56 -2.75 3.14
CA VAL A 86 4.71 -3.65 3.18
C VAL A 86 6.00 -2.96 3.63
N GLY A 87 5.89 -1.74 4.17
CA GLY A 87 7.00 -1.01 4.80
C GLY A 87 7.92 -0.30 3.80
N ILE A 88 7.49 -0.11 2.56
CA ILE A 88 8.22 0.63 1.54
C ILE A 88 7.67 2.06 1.51
N LYS A 89 8.49 3.03 1.94
CA LYS A 89 8.12 4.44 1.88
C LYS A 89 7.97 4.87 0.42
N VAL A 90 6.81 5.43 0.10
CA VAL A 90 6.52 6.02 -1.20
C VAL A 90 6.47 7.52 -1.02
N ASP A 91 7.32 8.24 -1.76
CA ASP A 91 7.23 9.68 -1.83
C ASP A 91 6.20 10.05 -2.90
N LEU A 92 4.97 10.31 -2.44
CA LEU A 92 3.85 10.70 -3.31
C LEU A 92 3.79 12.21 -3.55
N GLY A 93 4.68 12.99 -2.93
CA GLY A 93 4.44 14.41 -2.72
C GLY A 93 3.25 14.66 -1.78
N PRO A 94 2.84 15.92 -1.62
CA PRO A 94 1.86 16.32 -0.62
C PRO A 94 0.49 15.70 -0.91
N SER A 95 -0.07 15.02 0.10
CA SER A 95 -1.31 14.25 0.00
C SER A 95 -2.56 15.10 0.24
N THR A 96 -2.36 16.35 0.70
CA THR A 96 -3.41 17.29 1.07
C THR A 96 -3.12 18.67 0.51
N LYS A 97 -4.17 19.47 0.32
CA LYS A 97 -4.04 20.88 -0.08
C LYS A 97 -3.17 21.67 0.90
N GLU A 98 -3.20 21.33 2.19
CA GLU A 98 -2.42 21.96 3.25
C GLU A 98 -0.93 21.61 3.18
N GLU A 99 -0.58 20.37 2.88
CA GLU A 99 0.82 19.99 2.62
C GLU A 99 1.35 20.64 1.33
N LEU A 100 0.51 20.74 0.29
CA LEU A 100 0.85 21.40 -0.96
C LEU A 100 1.09 22.90 -0.75
N GLU A 101 0.25 23.58 0.03
CA GLU A 101 0.43 24.99 0.39
C GLU A 101 1.68 25.21 1.25
N LYS A 102 2.05 24.24 2.11
CA LYS A 102 3.30 24.27 2.89
C LYS A 102 4.54 24.16 2.00
N GLU A 103 4.56 23.23 1.05
CA GLU A 103 5.67 23.08 0.11
C GLU A 103 5.78 24.28 -0.84
N ILE A 104 4.65 24.82 -1.31
CA ILE A 104 4.64 26.05 -2.13
C ILE A 104 5.18 27.25 -1.34
N ARG A 105 4.91 27.34 -0.03
CA ARG A 105 5.51 28.39 0.82
C ARG A 105 7.02 28.25 0.92
N ILE A 106 7.50 27.05 1.23
CA ILE A 106 8.95 26.77 1.35
C ILE A 106 9.66 27.06 0.02
N ALA A 107 9.06 26.69 -1.12
CA ALA A 107 9.62 26.93 -2.44
C ALA A 107 9.61 28.41 -2.88
N LYS A 108 8.80 29.27 -2.25
CA LYS A 108 8.76 30.72 -2.53
C LYS A 108 9.69 31.55 -1.64
N GLU A 109 10.23 30.95 -0.57
CA GLU A 109 11.19 31.60 0.33
C GLU A 109 12.66 31.31 -0.04
N ILE A 110 12.91 30.55 -1.11
CA ILE A 110 14.21 30.37 -1.78
C ILE A 110 14.27 31.30 -2.99
#